data_AF-A0A5D4TV11-F1
#
_entry.id   AF-A0A5D4TV11-F1
#
_cell.length_a   1.000
_cell.length_b   1.000
_cell.length_c   1.000
_cell.angle_alpha   90.00
_cell.angle_beta   90.00
_cell.angle_gamma   90.00
#
_symmetry.space_group_name_H-M   'P 1'
#
loop_
_entity.id
_entity.type
_entity.pdbx_description
1 polymer ?
#
loop_
_entity_poly.entity_id
_entity_poly.type
_entity_poly.pdbx_seq_one_letter_code
_entity_poly.pdbx_strand_id
1 'polypeptide(L)'
;MNWNDCKGDEIMLEGKIIKFYREQQEIKQKDLGEGICSTTHISKIERGLTEVSKETIHLLSERLGIHMEKEIENYKSIDSLLKEWHESIIKKLQNKADSIKKRLEGFHLLQIQDFYRTYTLILSRYHLFSGENQLAKRLIEEMEMWSGLSPYEQNMLLHINGIYHMRVNHDYFKAISVLKKISLDDYSNRECFYDLAVAYHSIHSNVLAYFYANKALQFFVEMRSFSRMIESEMLMLLQLEQSDDSNVESKEYQRLIDMAEAYELEHQRALLHHNYAYHQLRSGEFKSASELYKKSVNTRQPQDPNYLGSLEGYINALTKEGRTSKDELLQIIEEGLTLSQKTENKTFYHFFTLHKLNVNEDKKGYFEYLEDKAYPHFQEMGYVLPMEHYGVLLFDYYMEKGDVGKANVYARGLMEKFRKNNQFV
;
A
#
# COMPACT_ATOMS: atom_id res chain seq x y z
N MET A 1 22.54 -8.99 36.31
CA MET A 1 21.33 -9.79 36.07
C MET A 1 21.20 -10.78 37.21
N ASN A 2 20.31 -10.49 38.16
CA ASN A 2 20.06 -11.33 39.33
C ASN A 2 19.23 -12.54 38.91
N TRP A 3 19.65 -13.75 39.29
CA TRP A 3 18.92 -15.01 39.03
C TRP A 3 17.51 -15.08 39.66
N ASN A 4 17.16 -14.14 40.55
CA ASN A 4 15.85 -14.09 41.19
C ASN A 4 14.78 -13.35 40.37
N ASP A 5 15.15 -12.46 39.44
CA ASP A 5 14.16 -11.72 38.62
C ASP A 5 13.54 -12.62 37.55
N CYS A 6 14.30 -13.58 36.99
CA CYS A 6 13.80 -14.48 35.95
C CYS A 6 12.73 -15.47 36.46
N LYS A 7 12.73 -15.83 37.74
CA LYS A 7 11.76 -16.78 38.31
C LYS A 7 10.37 -16.16 38.48
N GLY A 8 10.30 -14.88 38.86
CA GLY A 8 9.04 -14.16 39.01
C GLY A 8 8.31 -14.00 37.68
N ASP A 9 9.05 -13.71 36.60
CA ASP A 9 8.51 -13.60 35.24
C ASP A 9 7.96 -14.94 34.73
N GLU A 10 8.60 -16.05 35.08
CA GLU A 10 8.21 -17.40 34.65
C GLU A 10 6.91 -17.87 35.35
N ILE A 11 6.79 -17.64 36.66
CA ILE A 11 5.56 -17.92 37.44
C ILE A 11 4.36 -17.11 36.92
N MET A 12 4.60 -15.84 36.59
CA MET A 12 3.56 -14.98 36.02
C MET A 12 3.09 -15.49 34.65
N LEU A 13 3.99 -16.07 33.87
CA LEU A 13 3.69 -16.56 32.53
C LEU A 13 2.90 -17.88 32.54
N GLU A 14 3.31 -18.85 33.36
CA GLU A 14 2.59 -20.12 33.53
C GLU A 14 1.12 -19.87 33.90
N GLY A 15 0.88 -18.96 34.86
CA GLY A 15 -0.46 -18.56 35.27
C GLY A 15 -1.31 -18.00 34.13
N LYS A 16 -0.74 -17.11 33.32
CA LYS A 16 -1.42 -16.54 32.14
C LYS A 16 -1.80 -17.60 31.11
N ILE A 17 -0.88 -18.52 30.82
CA ILE A 17 -1.09 -19.61 29.86
C ILE A 17 -2.21 -20.54 30.37
N ILE A 18 -2.16 -20.96 31.63
CA ILE A 18 -3.20 -21.80 32.26
C ILE A 18 -4.56 -21.11 32.15
N LYS A 19 -4.63 -19.83 32.52
CA LYS A 19 -5.88 -19.05 32.45
C LYS A 19 -6.44 -19.03 31.03
N PHE A 20 -5.60 -18.73 30.04
CA PHE A 20 -5.99 -18.65 28.64
C PHE A 20 -6.62 -19.96 28.14
N TYR A 21 -5.93 -21.09 28.30
CA TYR A 21 -6.44 -22.38 27.83
C TYR A 21 -7.67 -22.84 28.60
N ARG A 22 -7.75 -22.54 29.90
CA ARG A 22 -8.94 -22.82 30.70
C ARG A 22 -10.17 -22.08 30.14
N GLU A 23 -10.01 -20.78 29.85
CA GLU A 23 -11.10 -19.95 29.32
C GLU A 23 -11.50 -20.37 27.90
N GLN A 24 -10.52 -20.71 27.06
CA GLN A 24 -10.76 -21.23 25.71
C GLN A 24 -11.56 -22.54 25.72
N GLN A 25 -11.34 -23.40 26.71
CA GLN A 25 -12.05 -24.68 26.88
C GLN A 25 -13.32 -24.56 27.76
N GLU A 26 -13.69 -23.34 28.18
CA GLU A 26 -14.84 -23.08 29.06
C GLU A 26 -14.81 -23.83 30.41
N ILE A 27 -13.63 -24.20 30.90
CA ILE A 27 -13.46 -24.94 32.15
C ILE A 27 -13.55 -23.97 33.34
N LYS A 28 -14.29 -24.33 34.40
CA LYS A 28 -14.32 -23.52 35.64
C LYS A 28 -13.07 -23.78 36.46
N GLN A 29 -12.59 -22.77 37.19
CA GLN A 29 -11.43 -22.92 38.09
C GLN A 29 -11.60 -24.05 39.12
N LYS A 30 -12.83 -24.31 39.57
CA LYS A 30 -13.15 -25.42 40.47
C LYS A 30 -12.84 -26.77 39.81
N ASP A 31 -13.28 -26.95 38.57
CA ASP A 31 -13.16 -28.20 37.83
C ASP A 31 -11.70 -28.41 37.41
N LEU A 32 -11.01 -27.34 37.00
CA LEU A 32 -9.57 -27.39 36.73
C LEU A 32 -8.76 -27.76 37.98
N GLY A 33 -9.16 -27.30 39.17
CA GLY A 33 -8.46 -27.59 40.43
C GLY A 33 -8.81 -28.93 41.10
N GLU A 34 -9.87 -29.62 40.68
CA GLU A 34 -10.38 -30.81 41.36
C GLU A 34 -9.31 -31.91 41.53
N GLY A 35 -9.06 -32.35 42.76
CA GLY A 35 -8.01 -33.33 43.05
C GLY A 35 -6.57 -32.83 42.91
N ILE A 36 -6.35 -31.55 42.61
CA ILE A 36 -5.02 -30.92 42.49
C ILE A 36 -4.84 -29.83 43.56
N CYS A 37 -5.70 -28.80 43.55
CA CYS A 37 -5.64 -27.70 44.50
C CYS A 37 -6.99 -26.96 44.64
N SER A 38 -7.11 -26.05 45.62
CA SER A 38 -8.35 -25.30 45.82
C SER A 38 -8.62 -24.29 44.69
N THR A 39 -9.90 -23.96 44.46
CA THR A 39 -10.31 -22.91 43.50
C THR A 39 -9.62 -21.57 43.78
N THR A 40 -9.48 -21.20 45.04
CA THR A 40 -8.76 -19.98 45.46
C THR A 40 -7.28 -20.03 45.10
N HIS A 41 -6.68 -21.23 45.15
CA HIS A 41 -5.30 -21.43 44.72
C HIS A 41 -5.17 -21.25 43.21
N ILE A 42 -6.00 -21.91 42.38
CA ILE A 42 -6.04 -21.69 40.92
C ILE A 42 -6.15 -20.20 40.57
N SER A 43 -7.06 -19.48 41.23
CA SER A 43 -7.21 -18.04 41.02
C SER A 43 -5.94 -17.23 41.33
N LYS A 44 -5.14 -17.66 42.32
CA LYS A 44 -3.84 -17.03 42.62
C LYS A 44 -2.79 -17.41 41.58
N ILE A 45 -2.78 -18.67 41.11
CA ILE A 45 -1.90 -19.15 40.04
C ILE A 45 -2.14 -18.33 38.77
N GLU A 46 -3.38 -18.25 38.30
CA GLU A 46 -3.75 -17.55 37.06
C GLU A 46 -3.40 -16.04 37.07
N ARG A 47 -3.22 -15.46 38.25
CA ARG A 47 -2.83 -14.06 38.44
C ARG A 47 -1.34 -13.89 38.74
N GLY A 48 -0.56 -14.97 38.82
CA GLY A 48 0.86 -14.93 39.20
C GLY A 48 1.10 -14.46 40.65
N LEU A 49 0.12 -14.66 41.55
CA LEU A 49 0.17 -14.17 42.94
C LEU A 49 0.72 -15.18 43.95
N THR A 50 1.10 -16.38 43.49
CA THR A 50 1.68 -17.42 44.35
C THR A 50 2.70 -18.22 43.56
N GLU A 51 3.77 -18.61 44.22
CA GLU A 51 4.63 -19.68 43.72
C GLU A 51 3.86 -21.00 43.71
N VAL A 52 4.15 -21.83 42.72
CA VAL A 52 3.48 -23.11 42.47
C VAL A 52 4.55 -24.17 42.26
N SER A 53 4.31 -25.38 42.76
CA SER A 53 5.22 -26.49 42.49
C SER A 53 5.12 -26.91 41.02
N LYS A 54 6.24 -27.38 40.46
CA LYS A 54 6.27 -27.94 39.09
C LYS A 54 5.26 -29.08 38.92
N GLU A 55 5.06 -29.89 39.97
CA GLU A 55 4.07 -30.97 39.98
C GLU A 55 2.64 -30.45 39.78
N THR A 56 2.27 -29.37 40.48
CA THR A 56 0.95 -28.75 40.31
C THR A 56 0.78 -28.15 38.92
N ILE A 57 1.80 -27.46 38.38
CA ILE A 57 1.75 -26.95 37.01
C ILE A 57 1.60 -28.09 35.99
N HIS A 58 2.32 -29.20 36.18
CA HIS A 58 2.23 -30.38 35.33
C HIS A 58 0.82 -30.98 35.32
N LEU A 59 0.24 -31.23 36.51
CA LEU A 59 -1.12 -31.78 36.63
C LEU A 59 -2.19 -30.87 36.00
N LEU A 60 -2.05 -29.56 36.15
CA LEU A 60 -2.95 -28.58 35.50
C LEU A 60 -2.78 -28.58 33.98
N SER A 61 -1.55 -28.69 33.50
CA SER A 61 -1.21 -28.71 32.07
C SER A 61 -1.72 -29.99 31.39
N GLU A 62 -1.58 -31.14 32.04
CA GLU A 62 -2.16 -32.41 31.56
C GLU A 62 -3.68 -32.31 31.42
N ARG A 63 -4.36 -31.72 32.41
CA ARG A 63 -5.81 -31.54 32.38
C ARG A 63 -6.26 -30.60 31.26
N LEU A 64 -5.46 -29.59 30.94
CA LEU A 64 -5.71 -28.67 29.82
C LEU A 64 -5.25 -29.25 28.46
N GLY A 65 -4.55 -30.39 28.45
CA GLY A 65 -4.01 -30.99 27.23
C GLY A 65 -2.87 -30.17 26.59
N ILE A 66 -2.12 -29.41 27.39
CA ILE A 66 -1.05 -28.53 26.91
C ILE A 66 0.34 -28.97 27.41
N HIS A 67 1.36 -28.60 26.65
CA HIS A 67 2.75 -28.78 27.05
C HIS A 67 3.32 -27.42 27.49
N MET A 68 3.38 -27.20 28.80
CA MET A 68 3.67 -25.88 29.38
C MET A 68 4.97 -25.26 28.88
N GLU A 69 6.07 -26.02 28.85
CA GLU A 69 7.38 -25.52 28.42
C GLU A 69 7.35 -25.04 26.96
N LYS A 70 6.62 -25.76 26.11
CA LYS A 70 6.44 -25.38 24.70
C LYS A 70 5.59 -24.13 24.57
N GLU A 71 4.53 -23.98 25.37
CA GLU A 71 3.71 -22.77 25.34
C GLU A 71 4.45 -21.54 25.89
N ILE A 72 5.34 -21.72 26.86
CA ILE A 72 6.26 -20.67 27.33
C ILE A 72 7.21 -20.24 26.21
N GLU A 73 7.80 -21.20 25.48
CA GLU A 73 8.65 -20.93 24.31
C GLU A 73 7.87 -20.20 23.22
N ASN A 74 6.67 -20.69 22.89
CA ASN A 74 5.76 -20.04 21.93
C ASN A 74 5.50 -18.60 22.34
N TYR A 75 5.07 -18.37 23.58
CA TYR A 75 4.78 -17.04 24.12
C TYR A 75 5.97 -16.08 23.96
N LYS A 76 7.16 -16.52 24.35
CA LYS A 76 8.40 -15.72 24.26
C LYS A 76 8.77 -15.42 22.79
N SER A 77 8.38 -16.28 21.85
CA SER A 77 8.65 -16.11 20.42
C SER A 77 7.65 -15.21 19.68
N ILE A 78 6.41 -15.07 20.18
CA ILE A 78 5.36 -14.34 19.46
C ILE A 78 5.72 -12.87 19.25
N ASP A 79 6.25 -12.19 20.27
CA ASP A 79 6.62 -10.76 20.16
C ASP A 79 7.68 -10.52 19.07
N SER A 80 8.70 -11.39 18.99
CA SER A 80 9.73 -11.27 17.95
C SER A 80 9.18 -11.55 16.56
N LEU A 81 8.26 -12.51 16.43
CA LEU A 81 7.57 -12.81 15.17
C LEU A 81 6.64 -11.69 14.73
N LEU A 82 5.91 -11.04 15.65
CA LEU A 82 5.08 -9.88 15.34
C LEU A 82 5.93 -8.72 14.83
N LYS A 83 7.07 -8.44 15.46
CA LYS A 83 8.03 -7.43 15.01
C LYS A 83 8.59 -7.74 13.62
N GLU A 84 9.03 -8.98 13.40
CA GLU A 84 9.56 -9.44 12.11
C GLU A 84 8.48 -9.38 11.01
N TRP A 85 7.24 -9.72 11.35
CA TRP A 85 6.10 -9.63 10.43
C TRP A 85 5.82 -8.19 10.03
N HIS A 86 5.74 -7.29 11.01
CA HIS A 86 5.52 -5.87 10.76
C HIS A 86 6.63 -5.27 9.88
N GLU A 87 7.89 -5.57 10.20
CA GLU A 87 9.04 -5.13 9.39
C GLU A 87 8.95 -5.67 7.94
N SER A 88 8.56 -6.94 7.77
CA SER A 88 8.40 -7.54 6.45
C SER A 88 7.31 -6.84 5.62
N ILE A 89 6.23 -6.40 6.26
CA ILE A 89 5.16 -5.61 5.61
C ILE A 89 5.71 -4.23 5.20
N ILE A 90 6.40 -3.53 6.10
CA ILE A 90 6.98 -2.19 5.82
C ILE A 90 7.98 -2.27 4.65
N LYS A 91 8.80 -3.33 4.61
CA LYS A 91 9.79 -3.60 3.55
C LYS A 91 9.18 -4.19 2.27
N LYS A 92 7.86 -4.45 2.24
CA LYS A 92 7.12 -5.09 1.15
C LYS A 92 7.66 -6.47 0.74
N LEU A 93 8.10 -7.27 1.71
CA LEU A 93 8.60 -8.62 1.48
C LEU A 93 7.46 -9.64 1.55
N GLN A 94 6.63 -9.72 0.48
CA GLN A 94 5.39 -10.52 0.46
C GLN A 94 5.59 -11.97 0.93
N ASN A 95 6.49 -12.73 0.30
CA ASN A 95 6.73 -14.13 0.64
C ASN A 95 7.12 -14.33 2.11
N LYS A 96 7.89 -13.39 2.67
CA LYS A 96 8.30 -13.42 4.08
C LYS A 96 7.12 -13.10 4.98
N ALA A 97 6.34 -12.07 4.65
CA ALA A 97 5.13 -11.71 5.40
C ALA A 97 4.11 -12.85 5.44
N ASP A 98 3.89 -13.54 4.32
CA ASP A 98 2.97 -14.68 4.21
C ASP A 98 3.44 -15.87 5.06
N SER A 99 4.74 -16.16 5.02
CA SER A 99 5.35 -17.23 5.81
C SER A 99 5.22 -16.97 7.31
N ILE A 100 5.47 -15.73 7.75
CA ILE A 100 5.35 -15.38 9.18
C ILE A 100 3.89 -15.38 9.61
N LYS A 101 2.95 -14.88 8.79
CA LYS A 101 1.51 -14.95 9.07
C LYS A 101 1.06 -16.39 9.32
N LYS A 102 1.43 -17.33 8.45
CA LYS A 102 1.10 -18.76 8.61
C LYS A 102 1.68 -19.36 9.90
N ARG A 103 2.91 -18.96 10.27
CA ARG A 103 3.52 -19.38 11.54
C ARG A 103 2.76 -18.83 12.74
N LEU A 104 2.42 -17.54 12.70
CA LEU A 104 1.67 -16.85 13.73
C LEU A 104 0.31 -17.51 13.96
N GLU A 105 -0.45 -17.77 12.89
CA GLU A 105 -1.77 -18.43 12.94
C GLU A 105 -1.75 -19.83 13.60
N GLY A 106 -0.57 -20.46 13.69
CA GLY A 106 -0.39 -21.73 14.41
C GLY A 106 -0.34 -21.60 15.94
N PHE A 107 -0.21 -20.39 16.50
CA PHE A 107 -0.18 -20.16 17.94
C PHE A 107 -1.55 -19.77 18.47
N HIS A 108 -2.15 -20.63 19.29
CA HIS A 108 -3.40 -20.33 19.99
C HIS A 108 -3.29 -19.08 20.88
N LEU A 109 -2.10 -18.88 21.48
CA LEU A 109 -1.79 -17.76 22.37
C LEU A 109 -1.93 -16.38 21.72
N LEU A 110 -2.07 -16.24 20.40
CA LEU A 110 -2.29 -14.93 19.76
C LEU A 110 -3.53 -14.19 20.27
N GLN A 111 -4.52 -14.94 20.75
CA GLN A 111 -5.78 -14.38 21.25
C GLN A 111 -5.70 -13.88 22.69
N ILE A 112 -4.55 -14.05 23.37
CA ILE A 112 -4.34 -13.47 24.69
C ILE A 112 -4.22 -11.94 24.59
N GLN A 113 -4.66 -11.24 25.62
CA GLN A 113 -4.67 -9.77 25.68
C GLN A 113 -3.31 -9.14 25.37
N ASP A 114 -2.22 -9.79 25.78
CA ASP A 114 -0.84 -9.32 25.60
C ASP A 114 -0.45 -9.18 24.11
N PHE A 115 -1.05 -9.98 23.21
CA PHE A 115 -0.71 -9.99 21.79
C PHE A 115 -1.85 -9.56 20.88
N TYR A 116 -3.10 -9.77 21.29
CA TYR A 116 -4.29 -9.59 20.45
C TYR A 116 -4.28 -8.25 19.71
N ARG A 117 -4.07 -7.16 20.43
CA ARG A 117 -4.15 -5.81 19.86
C ARG A 117 -3.04 -5.54 18.85
N THR A 118 -1.81 -5.88 19.19
CA THR A 118 -0.65 -5.78 18.29
C THR A 118 -0.82 -6.65 17.06
N TYR A 119 -1.26 -7.90 17.24
CA TYR A 119 -1.54 -8.82 16.13
C TYR A 119 -2.62 -8.25 15.21
N THR A 120 -3.76 -7.79 15.74
CA THR A 120 -4.86 -7.23 14.95
C THR A 120 -4.46 -5.96 14.20
N LEU A 121 -3.65 -5.08 14.80
CA LEU A 121 -3.09 -3.90 14.13
C LEU A 121 -2.18 -4.31 12.96
N ILE A 122 -1.27 -5.28 13.15
CA ILE A 122 -0.37 -5.74 12.08
C ILE A 122 -1.15 -6.52 11.01
N LEU A 123 -2.14 -7.33 11.38
CA LEU A 123 -3.01 -8.07 10.48
C LEU A 123 -3.82 -7.12 9.58
N SER A 124 -4.34 -6.04 10.14
CA SER A 124 -5.01 -5.00 9.37
C SER A 124 -4.08 -4.40 8.31
N ARG A 125 -2.82 -4.12 8.68
CA ARG A 125 -1.81 -3.65 7.72
C ARG A 125 -1.47 -4.69 6.67
N TYR A 126 -1.36 -5.96 7.04
CA TYR A 126 -1.13 -7.05 6.11
C TYR A 126 -2.27 -7.14 5.08
N HIS A 127 -3.52 -7.08 5.52
CA HIS A 127 -4.67 -7.09 4.62
C HIS A 127 -4.65 -5.92 3.64
N LEU A 128 -4.31 -4.71 4.10
CA LEU A 128 -4.13 -3.54 3.22
C LEU A 128 -2.97 -3.73 2.23
N PHE A 129 -1.88 -4.34 2.68
CA PHE A 129 -0.71 -4.63 1.86
C PHE A 129 -1.02 -5.67 0.77
N SER A 130 -1.80 -6.70 1.08
CA SER A 130 -2.20 -7.78 0.15
C SER A 130 -3.47 -7.48 -0.66
N GLY A 131 -4.07 -6.30 -0.50
CA GLY A 131 -5.27 -5.88 -1.24
C GLY A 131 -6.57 -6.52 -0.74
N GLU A 132 -6.56 -7.15 0.43
CA GLU A 132 -7.71 -7.79 1.07
C GLU A 132 -8.59 -6.75 1.80
N ASN A 133 -9.07 -5.76 1.06
CA ASN A 133 -9.64 -4.52 1.59
C ASN A 133 -10.86 -4.74 2.51
N GLN A 134 -11.68 -5.75 2.25
CA GLN A 134 -12.84 -6.07 3.09
C GLN A 134 -12.44 -6.66 4.45
N LEU A 135 -11.36 -7.44 4.50
CA LEU A 135 -10.82 -7.96 5.75
C LEU A 135 -10.24 -6.81 6.59
N ALA A 136 -9.45 -5.93 5.96
CA ALA A 136 -8.92 -4.75 6.62
C ALA A 136 -10.04 -3.86 7.20
N LYS A 137 -11.11 -3.62 6.44
CA LYS A 137 -12.25 -2.80 6.87
C LYS A 137 -12.88 -3.32 8.15
N ARG A 138 -13.16 -4.64 8.23
CA ARG A 138 -13.78 -5.24 9.43
C ARG A 138 -12.92 -5.06 10.67
N LEU A 139 -11.60 -5.24 10.55
CA LEU A 139 -10.69 -5.05 11.67
C LEU A 139 -10.59 -3.57 12.08
N ILE A 140 -10.61 -2.64 11.13
CA ILE A 140 -10.66 -1.20 11.44
C ILE A 140 -11.93 -0.86 12.25
N GLU A 141 -13.10 -1.32 11.79
CA GLU A 141 -14.37 -1.10 12.50
C GLU A 141 -14.36 -1.68 13.92
N GLU A 142 -13.73 -2.85 14.12
CA GLU A 142 -13.53 -3.42 15.45
C GLU A 142 -12.61 -2.55 16.31
N MET A 143 -11.46 -2.13 15.77
CA MET A 143 -10.46 -1.34 16.50
C MET A 143 -10.95 0.06 16.87
N GLU A 144 -11.87 0.64 16.10
CA GLU A 144 -12.54 1.91 16.42
C GLU A 144 -13.42 1.81 17.68
N MET A 145 -13.86 0.61 18.05
CA MET A 145 -14.64 0.35 19.25
C MET A 145 -13.76 0.08 20.50
N TRP A 146 -12.45 -0.06 20.32
CA TRP A 146 -11.53 -0.30 21.44
C TRP A 146 -11.46 0.92 22.36
N SER A 147 -11.32 0.66 23.66
CA SER A 147 -11.07 1.68 24.68
C SER A 147 -9.71 1.46 25.34
N GLY A 148 -9.11 2.54 25.87
CA GLY A 148 -7.80 2.47 26.53
C GLY A 148 -6.67 2.11 25.56
N LEU A 149 -6.67 2.70 24.36
CA LEU A 149 -5.54 2.62 23.43
C LEU A 149 -4.31 3.27 24.05
N SER A 150 -3.17 2.57 24.00
CA SER A 150 -1.89 3.21 24.25
C SER A 150 -1.59 4.25 23.17
N PRO A 151 -0.72 5.25 23.44
CA PRO A 151 -0.32 6.21 22.42
C PRO A 151 0.21 5.57 21.15
N TYR A 152 0.99 4.49 21.25
CA TYR A 152 1.50 3.76 20.09
C TYR A 152 0.38 3.13 19.26
N GLU A 153 -0.57 2.45 19.90
CA GLU A 153 -1.70 1.80 19.21
C GLU A 153 -2.61 2.83 18.53
N GLN A 154 -2.88 3.95 19.19
CA GLN A 154 -3.68 5.04 18.62
C GLN A 154 -3.03 5.59 17.34
N ASN A 155 -1.71 5.81 17.36
CA ASN A 155 -0.97 6.27 16.19
C ASN A 155 -0.89 5.22 15.09
N MET A 156 -0.75 3.94 15.45
CA MET A 156 -0.79 2.85 14.47
C MET A 156 -2.16 2.74 13.80
N LEU A 157 -3.26 2.92 14.54
CA LEU A 157 -4.61 2.95 13.98
C LEU A 157 -4.83 4.16 13.07
N LEU A 158 -4.31 5.34 13.44
CA LEU A 158 -4.30 6.52 12.54
C LEU A 158 -3.55 6.21 11.24
N HIS A 159 -2.39 5.55 11.33
CA HIS A 159 -1.62 5.15 10.16
C HIS A 159 -2.41 4.19 9.26
N ILE A 160 -3.02 3.15 9.83
CA ILE A 160 -3.89 2.19 9.12
C ILE A 160 -5.04 2.91 8.42
N ASN A 161 -5.73 3.81 9.12
CA ASN A 161 -6.83 4.60 8.56
C ASN A 161 -6.38 5.52 7.43
N GLY A 162 -5.21 6.14 7.55
CA GLY A 162 -4.60 6.92 6.48
C GLY A 162 -4.37 6.08 5.21
N ILE A 163 -3.78 4.90 5.36
CA ILE A 163 -3.57 3.95 4.26
C ILE A 163 -4.90 3.51 3.65
N TYR A 164 -5.91 3.20 4.48
CA TYR A 164 -7.23 2.79 4.01
C TYR A 164 -7.93 3.88 3.19
N HIS A 165 -7.93 5.12 3.67
CA HIS A 165 -8.48 6.26 2.91
C HIS A 165 -7.77 6.47 1.58
N MET A 166 -6.44 6.37 1.57
CA MET A 166 -5.64 6.54 0.36
C MET A 166 -5.86 5.42 -0.67
N ARG A 167 -5.80 4.16 -0.24
CA ARG A 167 -5.75 3.00 -1.15
C ARG A 167 -7.11 2.43 -1.52
N VAL A 168 -8.08 2.52 -0.62
CA VAL A 168 -9.39 1.86 -0.78
C VAL A 168 -10.46 2.88 -1.15
N ASN A 169 -10.50 4.02 -0.43
CA ASN A 169 -11.50 5.06 -0.70
C ASN A 169 -11.05 6.05 -1.78
N HIS A 170 -9.76 6.05 -2.15
CA HIS A 170 -9.13 7.05 -3.01
C HIS A 170 -9.37 8.50 -2.54
N ASP A 171 -9.52 8.69 -1.22
CA ASP A 171 -9.72 9.98 -0.57
C ASP A 171 -8.40 10.48 0.02
N TYR A 172 -7.59 11.08 -0.85
CA TYR A 172 -6.25 11.56 -0.51
C TYR A 172 -6.27 12.71 0.50
N PHE A 173 -7.28 13.58 0.46
CA PHE A 173 -7.41 14.69 1.42
C PHE A 173 -7.69 14.16 2.83
N LYS A 174 -8.59 13.19 2.96
CA LYS A 174 -8.87 12.56 4.25
C LYS A 174 -7.66 11.76 4.73
N ALA A 175 -6.98 11.04 3.85
CA ALA A 175 -5.73 10.34 4.19
C ALA A 175 -4.70 11.31 4.78
N ILE A 176 -4.44 12.45 4.14
CA ILE A 176 -3.54 13.50 4.66
C ILE A 176 -4.02 13.99 6.03
N SER A 177 -5.31 14.28 6.17
CA SER A 177 -5.87 14.81 7.43
C SER A 177 -5.70 13.86 8.62
N VAL A 178 -5.75 12.55 8.37
CA VAL A 178 -5.57 11.50 9.38
C VAL A 178 -4.08 11.28 9.67
N LEU A 179 -3.25 11.11 8.63
CA LEU A 179 -1.82 10.86 8.78
C LEU A 179 -1.09 12.00 9.49
N LYS A 180 -1.51 13.26 9.29
CA LYS A 180 -0.92 14.42 9.99
C LYS A 180 -1.20 14.44 11.50
N LYS A 181 -2.13 13.64 12.01
CA LYS A 181 -2.41 13.51 13.44
C LYS A 181 -1.43 12.59 14.17
N ILE A 182 -0.58 11.87 13.43
CA ILE A 182 0.38 10.95 14.01
C ILE A 182 1.44 11.73 14.81
N SER A 183 1.58 11.39 16.10
CA SER A 183 2.65 11.83 16.99
C SER A 183 3.85 10.89 16.85
N LEU A 184 4.99 11.40 16.39
CA LEU A 184 6.21 10.60 16.23
C LEU A 184 6.96 10.37 17.56
N ASP A 185 6.65 11.15 18.59
CA ASP A 185 7.17 10.93 19.94
C ASP A 185 6.68 9.57 20.49
N ASP A 186 5.49 9.16 20.08
CA ASP A 186 4.82 7.93 20.50
C ASP A 186 4.80 6.84 19.42
N TYR A 187 5.27 7.12 18.21
CA TYR A 187 5.19 6.23 17.05
C TYR A 187 6.49 6.20 16.25
N SER A 188 7.29 5.17 16.49
CA SER A 188 8.62 5.01 15.89
C SER A 188 8.61 4.66 14.40
N ASN A 189 7.49 4.16 13.87
CA ASN A 189 7.40 3.80 12.46
C ASN A 189 7.16 5.03 11.57
N ARG A 190 8.25 5.57 11.04
CA ARG A 190 8.26 6.75 10.15
C ARG A 190 7.85 6.45 8.71
N GLU A 191 7.41 5.24 8.38
CA GLU A 191 6.82 4.92 7.08
C GLU A 191 5.62 5.81 6.74
N CYS A 192 4.91 6.36 7.72
CA CYS A 192 3.80 7.28 7.49
C CYS A 192 4.21 8.51 6.66
N PHE A 193 5.50 8.87 6.63
CA PHE A 193 6.01 9.89 5.72
C PHE A 193 5.92 9.45 4.26
N TYR A 194 6.17 8.19 3.94
CA TYR A 194 5.98 7.66 2.58
C TYR A 194 4.52 7.76 2.16
N ASP A 195 3.59 7.36 3.03
CA ASP A 195 2.16 7.43 2.72
C ASP A 195 1.67 8.88 2.61
N LEU A 196 2.20 9.81 3.41
CA LEU A 196 1.97 11.25 3.21
C LEU A 196 2.50 11.72 1.86
N ALA A 197 3.71 11.30 1.46
CA ALA A 197 4.30 11.67 0.19
C ALA A 197 3.43 11.22 -0.99
N VAL A 198 2.95 9.97 -0.96
CA VAL A 198 2.03 9.44 -1.97
C VAL A 198 0.73 10.22 -1.98
N ALA A 199 0.11 10.47 -0.83
CA ALA A 199 -1.14 11.22 -0.77
C ALA A 199 -1.00 12.66 -1.30
N TYR A 200 0.10 13.34 -0.98
CA TYR A 200 0.39 14.68 -1.53
C TYR A 200 0.68 14.66 -3.03
N HIS A 201 1.37 13.64 -3.52
CA HIS A 201 1.59 13.45 -4.95
C HIS A 201 0.25 13.29 -5.68
N SER A 202 -0.67 12.49 -5.14
CA SER A 202 -1.99 12.25 -5.73
C SER A 202 -2.88 13.49 -5.81
N ILE A 203 -2.61 14.53 -5.02
CA ILE A 203 -3.31 15.83 -5.09
C ILE A 203 -2.46 16.92 -5.78
N HIS A 204 -1.39 16.55 -6.48
CA HIS A 204 -0.47 17.46 -7.18
C HIS A 204 0.19 18.50 -6.27
N SER A 205 0.43 18.17 -5.00
CA SER A 205 1.20 19.00 -4.07
C SER A 205 2.67 18.62 -4.10
N ASN A 206 3.34 18.95 -5.21
CA ASN A 206 4.67 18.42 -5.56
C ASN A 206 5.74 18.74 -4.51
N VAL A 207 5.72 19.96 -3.93
CA VAL A 207 6.68 20.37 -2.89
C VAL A 207 6.53 19.54 -1.62
N LEU A 208 5.29 19.31 -1.16
CA LEU A 208 5.03 18.51 0.03
C LEU A 208 5.30 17.03 -0.23
N ALA A 209 4.94 16.53 -1.41
CA ALA A 209 5.26 15.17 -1.84
C ALA A 209 6.78 14.92 -1.79
N TYR A 210 7.58 15.81 -2.39
CA TYR A 210 9.04 15.73 -2.35
C TYR A 210 9.59 15.76 -0.92
N PHE A 211 9.11 16.71 -0.10
CA PHE A 211 9.54 16.86 1.29
C PHE A 211 9.31 15.60 2.12
N TYR A 212 8.12 15.01 2.02
CA TYR A 212 7.78 13.79 2.76
C TYR A 212 8.46 12.55 2.18
N ALA A 213 8.66 12.47 0.86
CA ALA A 213 9.42 11.39 0.23
C ALA A 213 10.89 11.37 0.70
N ASN A 214 11.51 12.54 0.84
CA ASN A 214 12.86 12.66 1.40
C ASN A 214 12.93 12.21 2.87
N LYS A 215 11.92 12.53 3.69
CA LYS A 215 11.84 12.02 5.07
C LYS A 215 11.67 10.50 5.11
N ALA A 216 10.88 9.95 4.21
CA ALA A 216 10.70 8.51 4.08
C ALA A 216 12.01 7.81 3.65
N LEU A 217 12.74 8.40 2.71
CA LEU A 217 14.05 7.91 2.27
C LEU A 217 15.02 7.75 3.44
N GLN A 218 15.13 8.77 4.31
CA GLN A 218 15.99 8.69 5.51
C GLN A 218 15.62 7.49 6.39
N PHE A 219 14.32 7.29 6.64
CA PHE A 219 13.84 6.14 7.40
C PHE A 219 14.17 4.79 6.73
N PHE A 220 13.99 4.68 5.41
CA PHE A 220 14.28 3.44 4.69
C PHE A 220 15.77 3.14 4.55
N VAL A 221 16.63 4.16 4.55
CA VAL A 221 18.08 4.01 4.68
C VAL A 221 18.43 3.40 6.04
N GLU A 222 17.88 3.93 7.14
CA GLU A 222 18.10 3.41 8.48
C GLU A 222 17.65 1.94 8.60
N MET A 223 16.51 1.59 8.01
CA MET A 223 16.01 0.21 7.96
C MET A 223 16.72 -0.70 6.94
N ARG A 224 17.62 -0.16 6.12
CA ARG A 224 18.31 -0.87 5.03
C ARG A 224 17.34 -1.56 4.06
N SER A 225 16.29 -0.84 3.66
CA SER A 225 15.29 -1.33 2.72
C SER A 225 15.51 -0.71 1.34
N PHE A 226 16.34 -1.37 0.52
CA PHE A 226 16.69 -0.88 -0.83
C PHE A 226 15.46 -0.69 -1.73
N SER A 227 14.49 -1.58 -1.67
CA SER A 227 13.22 -1.46 -2.40
C SER A 227 12.49 -0.15 -2.06
N ARG A 228 12.37 0.17 -0.77
CA ARG A 228 11.65 1.36 -0.30
C ARG A 228 12.46 2.64 -0.45
N MET A 229 13.80 2.56 -0.41
CA MET A 229 14.70 3.66 -0.78
C MET A 229 14.46 4.07 -2.24
N ILE A 230 14.52 3.10 -3.17
CA ILE A 230 14.29 3.34 -4.60
C ILE A 230 12.89 3.93 -4.85
N GLU A 231 11.86 3.38 -4.22
CA GLU A 231 10.49 3.93 -4.34
C GLU A 231 10.38 5.38 -3.83
N SER A 232 11.10 5.72 -2.77
CA SER A 232 11.09 7.09 -2.23
C SER A 232 11.83 8.07 -3.14
N GLU A 233 13.02 7.69 -3.63
CA GLU A 233 13.79 8.51 -4.58
C GLU A 233 13.06 8.65 -5.92
N MET A 234 12.44 7.60 -6.41
CA MET A 234 11.59 7.63 -7.60
C MET A 234 10.42 8.60 -7.43
N LEU A 235 9.76 8.59 -6.27
CA LEU A 235 8.69 9.56 -5.98
C LEU A 235 9.21 10.99 -5.96
N MET A 236 10.44 11.23 -5.48
CA MET A 236 11.10 12.53 -5.56
C MET A 236 11.36 12.96 -7.00
N LEU A 237 11.89 12.08 -7.85
CA LEU A 237 12.14 12.36 -9.27
C LEU A 237 10.85 12.75 -10.01
N LEU A 238 9.75 12.01 -9.78
CA LEU A 238 8.44 12.33 -10.35
C LEU A 238 7.97 13.75 -10.00
N GLN A 239 8.30 14.27 -8.81
CA GLN A 239 7.91 15.63 -8.45
C GLN A 239 8.76 16.68 -9.18
N LEU A 240 10.05 16.39 -9.41
CA LEU A 240 10.95 17.28 -10.12
C LEU A 240 10.54 17.40 -11.58
N GLU A 241 10.21 16.29 -12.25
CA GLU A 241 9.77 16.29 -13.66
C GLU A 241 8.54 17.14 -13.93
N GLN A 242 7.65 17.28 -12.95
CA GLN A 242 6.42 18.06 -13.08
C GLN A 242 6.64 19.57 -12.92
N SER A 243 7.89 20.02 -12.67
CA SER A 243 8.22 21.44 -12.68
C SER A 243 8.57 21.91 -14.09
N ASP A 244 8.10 23.09 -14.49
CA ASP A 244 8.36 23.66 -15.81
C ASP A 244 9.86 23.95 -16.05
N ASP A 245 10.64 24.07 -14.97
CA ASP A 245 12.09 24.30 -14.98
C ASP A 245 12.92 23.01 -14.78
N SER A 246 12.31 21.82 -14.90
CA SER A 246 13.00 20.58 -14.54
C SER A 246 14.16 20.25 -15.48
N ASN A 247 15.36 20.16 -14.92
CA ASN A 247 16.52 19.49 -15.50
C ASN A 247 16.78 18.17 -14.76
N VAL A 248 15.78 17.29 -14.70
CA VAL A 248 16.02 15.94 -14.17
C VAL A 248 17.01 15.24 -15.08
N GLU A 249 18.22 15.02 -14.59
CA GLU A 249 19.25 14.37 -15.37
C GLU A 249 18.93 12.88 -15.49
N SER A 250 18.94 12.35 -16.72
CA SER A 250 18.80 10.93 -17.04
C SER A 250 19.66 9.99 -16.17
N LYS A 251 20.80 10.49 -15.67
CA LYS A 251 21.70 9.74 -14.78
C LYS A 251 21.04 9.31 -13.47
N GLU A 252 20.07 10.07 -12.95
CA GLU A 252 19.42 9.74 -11.66
C GLU A 252 18.52 8.51 -11.80
N TYR A 253 17.75 8.43 -12.88
CA TYR A 253 17.02 7.21 -13.21
C TYR A 253 17.95 6.04 -13.45
N GLN A 254 19.01 6.24 -14.22
CA GLN A 254 19.96 5.16 -14.52
C GLN A 254 20.60 4.62 -13.24
N ARG A 255 21.01 5.49 -12.31
CA ARG A 255 21.56 5.07 -11.00
C ARG A 255 20.57 4.19 -10.22
N LEU A 256 19.29 4.57 -10.18
CA LEU A 256 18.26 3.77 -9.50
C LEU A 256 17.99 2.44 -10.22
N ILE A 257 18.04 2.42 -11.56
CA ILE A 257 17.86 1.21 -12.36
C ILE A 257 19.02 0.24 -12.10
N ASP A 258 20.26 0.71 -12.14
CA ASP A 258 21.46 -0.09 -11.86
C ASP A 258 21.40 -0.66 -10.44
N MET A 259 20.93 0.14 -9.47
CA MET A 259 20.71 -0.31 -8.10
C MET A 259 19.62 -1.39 -8.02
N ALA A 260 18.49 -1.21 -8.70
CA ALA A 260 17.43 -2.22 -8.74
C ALA A 260 17.92 -3.54 -9.35
N GLU A 261 18.76 -3.49 -10.39
CA GLU A 261 19.38 -4.67 -11.01
C GLU A 261 20.35 -5.37 -10.07
N ALA A 262 21.25 -4.62 -9.43
CA ALA A 262 22.25 -5.19 -8.51
C ALA A 262 21.63 -5.93 -7.31
N TYR A 263 20.41 -5.55 -6.91
CA TYR A 263 19.67 -6.17 -5.80
C TYR A 263 18.49 -7.05 -6.25
N GLU A 264 18.38 -7.37 -7.55
CA GLU A 264 17.33 -8.24 -8.11
C GLU A 264 15.90 -7.76 -7.79
N LEU A 265 15.71 -6.44 -7.75
CA LEU A 265 14.45 -5.78 -7.41
C LEU A 265 13.59 -5.54 -8.66
N GLU A 266 13.09 -6.63 -9.25
CA GLU A 266 12.39 -6.61 -10.54
C GLU A 266 11.17 -5.68 -10.58
N HIS A 267 10.37 -5.65 -9.52
CA HIS A 267 9.20 -4.79 -9.44
C HIS A 267 9.60 -3.30 -9.50
N GLN A 268 10.60 -2.89 -8.70
CA GLN A 268 11.11 -1.52 -8.69
C GLN A 268 11.78 -1.18 -10.02
N ARG A 269 12.52 -2.13 -10.62
CA ARG A 269 13.11 -1.96 -11.95
C ARG A 269 12.06 -1.69 -13.02
N ALA A 270 10.94 -2.42 -13.01
CA ALA A 270 9.85 -2.16 -13.94
C ALA A 270 9.20 -0.79 -13.71
N LEU A 271 9.02 -0.36 -12.46
CA LEU A 271 8.50 0.98 -12.14
C LEU A 271 9.44 2.09 -12.61
N LEU A 272 10.76 1.93 -12.41
CA LEU A 272 11.76 2.88 -12.87
C LEU A 272 11.76 3.00 -14.40
N HIS A 273 11.72 1.88 -15.12
CA HIS A 273 11.62 1.89 -16.57
C HIS A 273 10.36 2.61 -17.06
N HIS A 274 9.20 2.36 -16.44
CA HIS A 274 7.95 3.06 -16.77
C HIS A 274 8.08 4.58 -16.56
N ASN A 275 8.52 5.01 -15.37
CA ASN A 275 8.61 6.43 -15.04
C ASN A 275 9.65 7.15 -15.89
N TYR A 276 10.80 6.50 -16.14
CA TYR A 276 11.82 7.07 -17.00
C TYR A 276 11.34 7.14 -18.46
N ALA A 277 10.56 6.16 -18.92
CA ALA A 277 9.92 6.23 -20.24
C ALA A 277 8.93 7.40 -20.33
N TYR A 278 8.15 7.65 -19.28
CA TYR A 278 7.26 8.81 -19.21
C TYR A 278 8.03 10.13 -19.29
N HIS A 279 9.16 10.24 -18.58
CA HIS A 279 10.05 11.39 -18.69
C HIS A 279 10.56 11.60 -20.12
N GLN A 280 11.09 10.55 -20.76
CA GLN A 280 11.56 10.61 -22.15
C GLN A 280 10.44 10.98 -23.13
N LEU A 281 9.22 10.44 -22.92
CA LEU A 281 8.05 10.75 -23.73
C LEU A 281 7.71 12.26 -23.66
N ARG A 282 7.76 12.85 -22.46
CA ARG A 282 7.53 14.29 -22.27
C ARG A 282 8.62 15.16 -22.90
N SER A 283 9.85 14.66 -22.94
CA SER A 283 10.99 15.32 -23.61
C SER A 283 10.98 15.17 -25.14
N GLY A 284 10.01 14.43 -25.71
CA GLY A 284 9.91 14.20 -27.15
C GLY A 284 10.81 13.08 -27.69
N GLU A 285 11.52 12.37 -26.81
CA GLU A 285 12.44 11.28 -27.15
C GLU A 285 11.69 9.96 -27.30
N PHE A 286 10.76 9.90 -28.27
CA PHE A 286 9.77 8.82 -28.39
C PHE A 286 10.37 7.43 -28.57
N LYS A 287 11.50 7.31 -29.29
CA LYS A 287 12.20 6.03 -29.45
C LYS A 287 12.76 5.52 -28.12
N SER A 288 13.38 6.39 -27.33
CA SER A 288 13.90 6.00 -26.01
C SER A 288 12.76 5.63 -25.07
N ALA A 289 11.67 6.41 -25.10
CA ALA A 289 10.46 6.11 -24.34
C ALA A 289 9.87 4.74 -24.70
N SER A 290 9.75 4.41 -25.99
CA SER A 290 9.19 3.12 -26.42
C SER A 290 10.05 1.94 -25.98
N GLU A 291 11.38 2.05 -26.09
CA GLU A 291 12.33 1.03 -25.61
C GLU A 291 12.21 0.82 -24.08
N LEU A 292 12.12 1.89 -23.30
CA LEU A 292 12.01 1.83 -21.84
C LEU A 292 10.64 1.29 -21.39
N TYR A 293 9.53 1.73 -22.00
CA TYR A 293 8.22 1.15 -21.70
C TYR A 293 8.18 -0.34 -22.03
N LYS A 294 8.78 -0.75 -23.16
CA LYS A 294 8.89 -2.17 -23.52
C LYS A 294 9.65 -2.98 -22.48
N LYS A 295 10.74 -2.44 -21.91
CA LYS A 295 11.43 -3.06 -20.77
C LYS A 295 10.49 -3.23 -19.57
N SER A 296 9.74 -2.18 -19.19
CA SER A 296 8.75 -2.28 -18.10
C SER A 296 7.70 -3.36 -18.36
N VAL A 297 7.12 -3.40 -19.56
CA VAL A 297 6.12 -4.41 -19.97
C VAL A 297 6.69 -5.81 -19.87
N ASN A 298 7.89 -6.05 -20.40
CA ASN A 298 8.52 -7.37 -20.42
C ASN A 298 8.93 -7.89 -19.04
N THR A 299 9.18 -7.00 -18.07
CA THR A 299 9.50 -7.37 -16.69
C THR A 299 8.24 -7.74 -15.89
N ARG A 300 7.05 -7.34 -16.34
CA ARG A 300 5.79 -7.53 -15.61
C ARG A 300 5.02 -8.74 -16.13
N GLN A 301 4.32 -9.40 -15.22
CA GLN A 301 3.27 -10.35 -15.61
C GLN A 301 2.02 -9.58 -16.07
N PRO A 302 1.21 -10.12 -17.01
CA PRO A 302 -0.02 -9.45 -17.45
C PRO A 302 -1.05 -9.17 -16.34
N GLN A 303 -0.94 -9.87 -15.21
CA GLN A 303 -1.81 -9.67 -14.03
C GLN A 303 -1.28 -8.58 -13.09
N ASP A 304 -0.07 -8.04 -13.30
CA ASP A 304 0.45 -6.91 -12.52
C ASP A 304 -0.46 -5.68 -12.76
N PRO A 305 -0.94 -5.01 -11.68
CA PRO A 305 -1.80 -3.84 -11.80
C PRO A 305 -1.24 -2.70 -12.67
N ASN A 306 0.08 -2.61 -12.83
CA ASN A 306 0.76 -1.57 -13.61
C ASN A 306 1.13 -2.01 -15.04
N TYR A 307 0.80 -3.25 -15.43
CA TYR A 307 1.08 -3.77 -16.76
C TYR A 307 0.37 -2.92 -17.83
N LEU A 308 -0.94 -2.72 -17.68
CA LEU A 308 -1.76 -1.96 -18.64
C LEU A 308 -1.27 -0.52 -18.82
N GLY A 309 -0.82 0.12 -17.73
CA GLY A 309 -0.24 1.46 -17.80
C GLY A 309 1.07 1.50 -18.58
N SER A 310 1.93 0.50 -18.42
CA SER A 310 3.17 0.40 -19.21
C SER A 310 2.90 0.08 -20.68
N LEU A 311 1.89 -0.75 -20.95
CA LEU A 311 1.46 -1.08 -22.31
C LEU A 311 0.86 0.14 -23.02
N GLU A 312 0.02 0.90 -22.33
CA GLU A 312 -0.54 2.16 -22.83
C GLU A 312 0.57 3.16 -23.16
N GLY A 313 1.52 3.35 -22.25
CA GLY A 313 2.69 4.21 -22.48
C GLY A 313 3.53 3.76 -23.68
N TYR A 314 3.73 2.45 -23.83
CA TYR A 314 4.42 1.87 -24.99
C TYR A 314 3.70 2.20 -26.30
N ILE A 315 2.40 1.95 -26.39
CA ILE A 315 1.58 2.26 -27.57
C ILE A 315 1.62 3.76 -27.89
N ASN A 316 1.50 4.61 -26.88
CA ASN A 316 1.56 6.06 -27.05
C ASN A 316 2.92 6.50 -27.63
N ALA A 317 4.03 5.98 -27.06
CA ALA A 317 5.38 6.28 -27.56
C ALA A 317 5.59 5.81 -29.00
N LEU A 318 5.18 4.58 -29.35
CA LEU A 318 5.27 4.07 -30.72
C LEU A 318 4.43 4.90 -31.72
N THR A 319 3.21 5.27 -31.32
CA THR A 319 2.32 6.09 -32.14
C THR A 319 2.94 7.46 -32.41
N LYS A 320 3.57 8.08 -31.41
CA LYS A 320 4.28 9.38 -31.56
C LYS A 320 5.59 9.25 -32.35
N GLU A 321 6.29 8.13 -32.24
CA GLU A 321 7.50 7.85 -33.04
C GLU A 321 7.17 7.70 -34.54
N GLY A 322 6.00 7.16 -34.87
CA GLY A 322 5.47 7.10 -36.24
C GLY A 322 6.17 6.10 -37.18
N ARG A 323 6.99 5.19 -36.64
CA ARG A 323 7.73 4.17 -37.42
C ARG A 323 7.07 2.79 -37.42
N THR A 324 6.28 2.50 -36.40
CA THR A 324 5.55 1.22 -36.26
C THR A 324 4.40 1.17 -37.25
N SER A 325 4.21 0.03 -37.90
CA SER A 325 3.10 -0.14 -38.84
C SER A 325 1.74 -0.08 -38.13
N LYS A 326 0.72 0.36 -38.86
CA LYS A 326 -0.66 0.39 -38.37
C LYS A 326 -1.13 -0.97 -37.85
N ASP A 327 -0.85 -2.03 -38.59
CA ASP A 327 -1.28 -3.39 -38.24
C ASP A 327 -0.61 -3.88 -36.93
N GLU A 328 0.68 -3.58 -36.76
CA GLU A 328 1.41 -3.91 -35.54
C GLU A 328 0.88 -3.13 -34.32
N LEU A 329 0.61 -1.82 -34.48
CA LEU A 329 -0.02 -1.02 -33.41
C LEU A 329 -1.39 -1.58 -33.02
N LEU A 330 -2.23 -1.91 -34.01
CA LEU A 330 -3.56 -2.45 -33.75
C LEU A 330 -3.50 -3.80 -33.04
N GLN A 331 -2.51 -4.65 -33.33
CA GLN A 331 -2.32 -5.91 -32.63
C GLN A 331 -2.02 -5.70 -31.14
N ILE A 332 -1.11 -4.77 -30.81
CA ILE A 332 -0.74 -4.46 -29.41
C ILE A 332 -1.92 -3.81 -28.68
N ILE A 333 -2.66 -2.91 -29.35
CA ILE A 333 -3.86 -2.28 -28.80
C ILE A 333 -4.95 -3.32 -28.48
N GLU A 334 -5.15 -4.31 -29.34
CA GLU A 334 -6.16 -5.36 -29.13
C GLU A 334 -5.80 -6.28 -27.94
N GLU A 335 -4.51 -6.52 -27.71
CA GLU A 335 -4.04 -7.19 -26.49
C GLU A 335 -4.44 -6.39 -25.24
N GLY A 336 -4.20 -5.08 -25.24
CA GLY A 336 -4.61 -4.17 -24.16
C GLY A 336 -6.12 -4.12 -23.94
N LEU A 337 -6.92 -4.08 -25.01
CA LEU A 337 -8.38 -4.14 -24.94
C LEU A 337 -8.87 -5.46 -24.33
N THR A 338 -8.34 -6.58 -24.81
CA THR A 338 -8.71 -7.91 -24.31
C THR A 338 -8.38 -8.05 -22.82
N LEU A 339 -7.18 -7.60 -22.42
CA LEU A 339 -6.72 -7.71 -21.04
C LEU A 339 -7.48 -6.76 -20.10
N SER A 340 -7.75 -5.52 -20.53
CA SER A 340 -8.55 -4.57 -19.75
C SER A 340 -9.98 -5.04 -19.55
N GLN A 341 -10.61 -5.68 -20.54
CA GLN A 341 -11.91 -6.32 -20.37
C GLN A 341 -11.86 -7.49 -19.39
N LYS A 342 -10.88 -8.39 -19.54
CA LYS A 342 -10.71 -9.57 -18.66
C LYS A 342 -10.48 -9.19 -17.20
N THR A 343 -9.81 -8.06 -16.96
CA THR A 343 -9.51 -7.54 -15.62
C THR A 343 -10.53 -6.51 -15.13
N GLU A 344 -11.62 -6.30 -15.88
CA GLU A 344 -12.67 -5.29 -15.61
C GLU A 344 -12.12 -3.86 -15.42
N ASN A 345 -10.98 -3.55 -16.03
CA ASN A 345 -10.34 -2.25 -15.94
C ASN A 345 -10.89 -1.28 -17.00
N LYS A 346 -12.01 -0.65 -16.67
CA LYS A 346 -12.72 0.30 -17.56
C LYS A 346 -11.86 1.48 -18.01
N THR A 347 -11.02 2.00 -17.11
CA THR A 347 -10.13 3.13 -17.42
C THR A 347 -9.20 2.83 -18.58
N PHE A 348 -8.47 1.71 -18.50
CA PHE A 348 -7.57 1.32 -19.57
C PHE A 348 -8.31 0.86 -20.83
N TYR A 349 -9.51 0.29 -20.70
CA TYR A 349 -10.36 0.01 -21.85
C TYR A 349 -10.66 1.29 -22.67
N HIS A 350 -10.98 2.40 -21.98
CA HIS A 350 -11.17 3.69 -22.64
C HIS A 350 -9.88 4.20 -23.31
N PHE A 351 -8.73 4.15 -22.63
CA PHE A 351 -7.45 4.54 -23.22
C PHE A 351 -7.12 3.75 -24.49
N PHE A 352 -7.23 2.41 -24.45
CA PHE A 352 -6.95 1.59 -25.64
C PHE A 352 -7.97 1.79 -26.76
N THR A 353 -9.23 2.08 -26.42
CA THR A 353 -10.25 2.41 -27.44
C THR A 353 -9.91 3.72 -28.15
N LEU A 354 -9.48 4.74 -27.40
CA LEU A 354 -9.03 6.01 -27.98
C LEU A 354 -7.78 5.80 -28.86
N HIS A 355 -6.81 4.99 -28.43
CA HIS A 355 -5.66 4.61 -29.27
C HIS A 355 -6.10 3.91 -30.56
N LYS A 356 -7.04 2.95 -30.48
CA LYS A 356 -7.58 2.24 -31.64
C LYS A 356 -8.23 3.17 -32.65
N LEU A 357 -9.03 4.13 -32.18
CA LEU A 357 -9.70 5.12 -33.04
C LEU A 357 -8.69 6.07 -33.68
N ASN A 358 -7.69 6.51 -32.92
CA ASN A 358 -6.61 7.38 -33.41
C ASN A 358 -5.76 6.68 -34.50
N VAL A 359 -5.31 5.45 -34.25
CA VAL A 359 -4.53 4.65 -35.22
C VAL A 359 -5.34 4.30 -36.48
N ASN A 360 -6.66 4.20 -36.36
CA ASN A 360 -7.54 4.03 -37.51
C ASN A 360 -7.86 5.32 -38.26
N GLU A 361 -7.36 6.46 -37.79
CA GLU A 361 -7.62 7.79 -38.34
C GLU A 361 -9.11 8.17 -38.34
N ASP A 362 -9.91 7.55 -37.47
CA ASP A 362 -11.33 7.85 -37.31
C ASP A 362 -11.52 9.07 -36.40
N LYS A 363 -11.23 10.28 -36.92
CA LYS A 363 -11.36 11.54 -36.16
C LYS A 363 -12.77 11.73 -35.63
N LYS A 364 -13.81 11.35 -36.38
CA LYS A 364 -15.20 11.52 -35.94
C LYS A 364 -15.52 10.59 -34.77
N GLY A 365 -15.27 9.29 -34.93
CA GLY A 365 -15.50 8.30 -33.89
C GLY A 365 -14.65 8.55 -32.64
N TYR A 366 -13.41 9.01 -32.80
CA TYR A 366 -12.53 9.40 -31.70
C TYR A 366 -13.18 10.45 -30.79
N PHE A 367 -13.61 11.58 -31.37
CA PHE A 367 -14.17 12.67 -30.57
C PHE A 367 -15.57 12.36 -30.03
N GLU A 368 -16.40 11.62 -30.78
CA GLU A 368 -17.71 11.13 -30.27
C GLU A 368 -17.52 10.19 -29.07
N TYR A 369 -16.62 9.21 -29.17
CA TYR A 369 -16.33 8.30 -28.06
C TYR A 369 -15.68 9.03 -26.87
N LEU A 370 -14.79 9.97 -27.14
CA LEU A 370 -14.13 10.77 -26.11
C LEU A 370 -15.16 11.57 -25.30
N GLU A 371 -16.06 12.30 -25.96
CA GLU A 371 -17.09 13.11 -25.33
C GLU A 371 -18.14 12.26 -24.60
N ASP A 372 -18.64 11.19 -25.23
CA ASP A 372 -19.82 10.47 -24.72
C ASP A 372 -19.47 9.35 -23.72
N LYS A 373 -18.22 8.87 -23.71
CA LYS A 373 -17.80 7.69 -22.93
C LYS A 373 -16.57 7.95 -22.07
N ALA A 374 -15.44 8.29 -22.68
CA ALA A 374 -14.17 8.30 -21.96
C ALA A 374 -14.05 9.50 -21.01
N TYR A 375 -14.39 10.71 -21.47
CA TYR A 375 -14.29 11.93 -20.66
C TYR A 375 -15.19 11.89 -19.41
N PRO A 376 -16.49 11.50 -19.49
CA PRO A 376 -17.33 11.32 -18.30
C PRO A 376 -16.78 10.30 -17.31
N HIS A 377 -16.20 9.19 -17.79
CA HIS A 377 -15.55 8.20 -16.92
C HIS A 377 -14.36 8.79 -16.17
N PHE A 378 -13.50 9.57 -16.84
CA PHE A 378 -12.37 10.24 -16.17
C PHE A 378 -12.83 11.28 -15.14
N GLN A 379 -13.97 11.95 -15.37
CA GLN A 379 -14.60 12.85 -14.41
C GLN A 379 -15.13 12.11 -13.19
N GLU A 380 -15.88 11.02 -13.39
CA GLU A 380 -16.41 10.18 -12.31
C GLU A 380 -15.28 9.61 -11.44
N MET A 381 -14.19 9.17 -12.06
CA MET A 381 -13.03 8.65 -11.35
C MET A 381 -12.13 9.72 -10.71
N GLY A 382 -12.36 11.01 -11.01
CA GLY A 382 -11.55 12.11 -10.49
C GLY A 382 -10.11 12.15 -11.04
N TYR A 383 -9.87 11.60 -12.23
CA TYR A 383 -8.52 11.57 -12.82
C TYR A 383 -8.15 12.91 -13.47
N VAL A 384 -7.46 13.75 -12.70
CA VAL A 384 -7.14 15.13 -13.06
C VAL A 384 -6.33 15.24 -14.36
N LEU A 385 -5.24 14.47 -14.51
CA LEU A 385 -4.37 14.59 -15.69
C LEU A 385 -5.07 14.20 -17.01
N PRO A 386 -5.77 13.04 -17.12
CA PRO A 386 -6.56 12.72 -18.31
C PRO A 386 -7.67 13.76 -18.58
N MET A 387 -8.37 14.24 -17.55
CA MET A 387 -9.39 15.27 -17.73
C MET A 387 -8.81 16.57 -18.31
N GLU A 388 -7.62 16.97 -17.87
CA GLU A 388 -6.95 18.17 -18.40
C GLU A 388 -6.54 17.96 -19.86
N HIS A 389 -5.85 16.86 -20.16
CA HIS A 389 -5.40 16.54 -21.50
C HIS A 389 -6.56 16.44 -22.51
N TYR A 390 -7.57 15.62 -22.21
CA TYR A 390 -8.70 15.41 -23.10
C TYR A 390 -9.68 16.60 -23.12
N GLY A 391 -9.74 17.37 -22.04
CA GLY A 391 -10.52 18.62 -22.01
C GLY A 391 -9.97 19.64 -23.00
N VAL A 392 -8.64 19.77 -23.10
CA VAL A 392 -7.98 20.60 -24.12
C VAL A 392 -8.27 20.08 -25.53
N LEU A 393 -8.17 18.76 -25.76
CA LEU A 393 -8.48 18.19 -27.07
C LEU A 393 -9.94 18.43 -27.52
N LEU A 394 -10.90 18.28 -26.61
CA LEU A 394 -12.31 18.58 -26.89
C LEU A 394 -12.55 20.08 -27.11
N PHE A 395 -11.87 20.95 -26.34
CA PHE A 395 -11.89 22.39 -26.56
C PHE A 395 -11.41 22.74 -27.97
N ASP A 396 -10.22 22.28 -28.35
CA ASP A 396 -9.62 22.57 -29.66
C ASP A 396 -10.49 22.03 -30.80
N TYR A 397 -11.03 20.82 -30.67
CA TYR A 397 -11.94 20.23 -31.65
C TYR A 397 -13.20 21.06 -31.90
N TYR A 398 -13.82 21.57 -30.83
CA TYR A 398 -15.02 22.40 -30.95
C TYR A 398 -14.72 23.80 -31.44
N MET A 399 -13.55 24.36 -31.10
CA MET A 399 -13.06 25.60 -31.67
C MET A 399 -12.82 25.48 -33.19
N GLU A 400 -12.18 24.39 -33.65
CA GLU A 400 -11.99 24.10 -35.08
C GLU A 400 -13.32 24.02 -35.85
N LYS A 401 -14.38 23.50 -35.20
CA LYS A 401 -15.72 23.42 -35.77
C LYS A 401 -16.54 24.71 -35.67
N GLY A 402 -16.04 25.73 -34.97
CA GLY A 402 -16.75 26.99 -34.70
C GLY A 402 -17.85 26.89 -33.64
N ASP A 403 -17.95 25.79 -32.89
CA ASP A 403 -18.90 25.64 -31.78
C ASP A 403 -18.30 26.17 -30.48
N VAL A 404 -18.27 27.50 -30.36
CA VAL A 404 -17.73 28.21 -29.19
C VAL A 404 -18.51 27.86 -27.92
N GLY A 405 -19.80 27.51 -28.04
CA GLY A 405 -20.65 27.14 -26.92
C GLY A 405 -20.13 25.87 -26.24
N LYS A 406 -19.92 24.80 -27.04
CA LYS A 406 -19.35 23.55 -26.53
C LYS A 406 -17.90 23.70 -26.10
N ALA A 407 -17.06 24.42 -26.84
CA ALA A 407 -15.68 24.68 -26.43
C ALA A 407 -15.62 25.30 -25.02
N ASN A 408 -16.48 26.28 -24.74
CA ASN A 408 -16.55 26.93 -23.42
C ASN A 408 -16.95 26.00 -22.27
N VAL A 409 -17.65 24.89 -22.52
CA VAL A 409 -17.96 23.88 -21.49
C VAL A 409 -16.66 23.26 -20.98
N TYR A 410 -15.79 22.82 -21.90
CA TYR A 410 -14.51 22.20 -21.55
C TYR A 410 -13.49 23.20 -21.00
N ALA A 411 -13.49 24.43 -21.51
CA ALA A 411 -12.66 25.51 -20.96
C ALA A 411 -12.99 25.82 -19.50
N ARG A 412 -14.27 25.79 -19.11
CA ARG A 412 -14.69 26.09 -17.72
C ARG A 412 -14.08 25.13 -16.71
N GLY A 413 -14.04 23.84 -17.03
CA GLY A 413 -13.45 22.81 -16.16
C GLY A 413 -11.96 23.07 -15.90
N LEU A 414 -11.21 23.48 -16.93
CA LEU A 414 -9.80 23.85 -16.81
C LEU A 414 -9.61 25.13 -15.97
N MET A 415 -10.49 26.12 -16.15
CA MET A 415 -10.40 27.42 -15.46
C MET A 415 -10.75 27.36 -13.98
N GLU A 416 -11.64 26.46 -13.55
CA GLU A 416 -11.99 26.30 -12.13
C GLU A 416 -10.79 25.91 -11.25
N LYS A 417 -9.85 25.13 -11.79
CA LYS A 417 -8.58 24.81 -11.12
C LYS A 417 -7.76 26.07 -10.85
N PHE A 418 -7.57 26.91 -11.87
CA PHE A 418 -6.85 28.17 -11.72
C PHE A 418 -7.55 29.11 -10.74
N ARG A 419 -8.88 29.18 -10.74
CA ARG A 419 -9.65 30.03 -9.82
C ARG A 419 -9.56 29.57 -8.35
N LYS A 420 -9.48 28.26 -8.09
CA LYS A 420 -9.26 27.74 -6.73
C LYS A 420 -7.86 28.03 -6.21
N ASN A 421 -6.87 28.02 -7.10
CA ASN A 421 -5.46 28.19 -6.73
C ASN A 421 -4.99 29.67 -6.71
N ASN A 422 -5.64 30.53 -7.49
CA ASN A 422 -5.31 31.97 -7.57
C ASN A 422 -6.42 32.81 -6.93
N GLN A 423 -6.27 33.10 -5.64
CA GLN A 423 -7.03 34.14 -4.93
C GLN A 423 -6.17 35.40 -4.76
N PHE A 424 -5.69 35.96 -5.87
CA PHE A 424 -5.09 37.28 -5.81
C PHE A 424 -6.20 38.33 -5.64
N VAL A 425 -6.04 39.22 -4.66
CA VAL A 425 -6.86 40.42 -4.45
C VAL A 425 -6.32 41.54 -5.33
#